data_AF-A0A317IQL6-F1
#
_entry.id   AF-A0A317IQL6-F1
#
_cell.length_a   1.000
_cell.length_b   1.000
_cell.length_c   1.000
_cell.angle_alpha   90.00
_cell.angle_beta   90.00
_cell.angle_gamma   90.00
#
_symmetry.space_group_name_H-M   'P 1'
#
loop_
_entity.id
_entity.type
_entity.pdbx_description
1 polymer ?
#
loop_
_entity_poly.entity_id
_entity_poly.type
_entity_poly.pdbx_seq_one_letter_code
_entity_poly.pdbx_strand_id
1 'polypeptide(L)'
;MLSYNTFENPQELLDCCQEPNPPGDGGDCCYDTWNTDLTKVTADWKKASAIATCKENEYNNAWSWYTMLKGWCSDWEQADDLADKICRALEIFIKHLDKVCLVTEKTNKAIEILFCMIRDLYLRVDCLKQDYDDLYKCINCLKSPELSGNGLKTCLDNYGAKLDAVIATRDDLIGKVVIALNLAFDLHDNICDDYGLKSELIYWRNIFHCEGCEEEEQGGNKGKKAGGYHNHDEGGEDNCELKPMITFPIDQDSYFIKLKDHRDDTKTRVYELKKELDKAKSKAAALQACKDSLTSAVQSLDPSGKCK
;
A
#
# COMPACT_ATOMS: atom_id res chain seq x y z
N MET A 1 -13.54 38.78 38.61
CA MET A 1 -14.67 39.07 37.71
C MET A 1 -14.84 40.57 37.71
N LEU A 2 -14.42 41.25 36.65
CA LEU A 2 -14.80 42.64 36.42
C LEU A 2 -16.16 42.58 35.72
N SER A 3 -17.20 43.11 36.37
CA SER A 3 -18.51 43.26 35.71
C SER A 3 -18.34 44.31 34.63
N TYR A 4 -18.25 43.85 33.39
CA TYR A 4 -18.42 44.74 32.26
C TYR A 4 -19.92 45.03 32.19
N ASN A 5 -20.32 46.19 32.72
CA ASN A 5 -21.64 46.72 32.46
C ASN A 5 -21.76 46.81 30.94
N THR A 6 -22.66 46.01 30.38
CA THR A 6 -23.25 46.31 29.10
C THR A 6 -23.80 47.72 29.22
N PHE A 7 -23.20 48.69 28.52
CA PHE A 7 -23.76 50.02 28.37
C PHE A 7 -25.03 49.89 27.52
N GLU A 8 -26.12 49.44 28.16
CA GLU A 8 -27.43 49.25 27.54
C GLU A 8 -28.23 50.57 27.46
N ASN A 9 -27.71 51.68 27.99
CA ASN A 9 -28.44 52.94 28.00
C ASN A 9 -27.54 54.16 27.70
N PRO A 10 -27.74 54.85 26.55
CA PRO A 10 -27.04 56.10 26.24
C PRO A 10 -27.37 57.24 27.22
N GLN A 11 -28.42 57.10 28.03
CA GLN A 11 -28.83 58.09 29.03
C GLN A 11 -27.92 58.12 30.27
N GLU A 12 -27.34 56.99 30.69
CA GLU A 12 -26.38 56.97 31.82
C GLU A 12 -25.04 57.64 31.44
N LEU A 13 -24.72 57.71 30.14
CA LEU A 13 -23.56 58.45 29.63
C LEU A 13 -23.78 59.98 29.73
N LEU A 14 -25.02 60.45 29.79
CA LEU A 14 -25.38 61.87 29.89
C LEU A 14 -25.50 62.38 31.34
N ASP A 15 -25.65 61.51 32.34
CA ASP A 15 -25.82 61.92 33.75
C ASP A 15 -24.57 62.56 34.35
N CYS A 16 -23.40 62.30 33.77
CA CYS A 16 -22.15 62.92 34.17
C CYS A 16 -22.15 64.46 33.93
N CYS A 17 -23.05 64.97 33.07
CA CYS A 17 -23.14 66.39 32.71
C CYS A 17 -24.33 67.14 33.35
N GLN A 18 -25.08 66.57 34.29
CA GLN A 18 -26.33 67.17 34.77
C GLN A 18 -26.30 67.85 36.16
N GLU A 19 -25.25 67.72 36.97
CA GLU A 19 -25.18 68.43 38.26
C GLU A 19 -24.17 69.60 38.24
N PRO A 20 -24.61 70.84 38.56
CA PRO A 20 -23.69 71.96 38.72
C PRO A 20 -22.86 71.75 40.01
N ASN A 21 -21.56 71.58 39.84
CA ASN A 21 -20.64 71.46 40.98
C ASN A 21 -20.68 72.74 41.84
N PRO A 22 -20.63 72.63 43.18
CA PRO A 22 -20.50 73.78 44.05
C PRO A 22 -19.16 74.50 43.77
N PRO A 23 -19.12 75.84 43.86
CA PRO A 23 -17.92 76.60 43.50
C PRO A 23 -16.85 76.40 44.58
N GLY A 24 -15.84 75.57 44.31
CA GLY A 24 -14.73 75.44 45.25
C GLY A 24 -13.73 74.30 45.05
N ASP A 25 -14.03 73.26 44.28
CA ASP A 25 -13.06 72.19 44.02
C ASP A 25 -13.01 71.87 42.53
N GLY A 26 -11.79 71.69 42.01
CA GLY A 26 -11.53 71.45 40.60
C GLY A 26 -12.24 70.19 40.11
N GLY A 27 -13.39 70.36 39.47
CA GLY A 27 -14.25 69.26 39.01
C GLY A 27 -13.66 68.56 37.79
N ASP A 28 -13.46 67.24 37.94
CA ASP A 28 -13.08 66.29 36.90
C ASP A 28 -14.18 66.26 35.82
N CYS A 29 -13.96 66.94 34.69
CA CYS A 29 -14.95 67.09 33.63
C CYS A 29 -15.01 65.76 32.86
N CYS A 30 -16.21 65.23 32.61
CA CYS A 30 -16.42 63.91 31.98
C CYS A 30 -15.68 63.73 30.63
N TYR A 31 -15.36 64.85 29.96
CA TYR A 31 -14.50 64.89 28.79
C TYR A 31 -13.05 64.40 29.05
N ASP A 32 -12.44 64.81 30.16
CA ASP A 32 -11.09 64.41 30.55
C ASP A 32 -11.06 62.94 31.01
N THR A 33 -12.11 62.52 31.71
CA THR A 33 -12.33 61.11 32.09
C THR A 33 -12.50 60.23 30.85
N TRP A 34 -13.34 60.61 29.88
CA TRP A 34 -13.56 59.85 28.65
C TRP A 34 -12.35 59.82 27.73
N ASN A 35 -11.55 60.89 27.67
CA ASN A 35 -10.28 60.88 26.95
C ASN A 35 -9.24 59.95 27.61
N THR A 36 -9.22 59.91 28.95
CA THR A 36 -8.38 58.97 29.71
C THR A 36 -8.82 57.53 29.46
N ASP A 37 -10.12 57.26 29.50
CA ASP A 37 -10.69 55.94 29.20
C ASP A 37 -10.49 55.54 27.74
N LEU A 38 -10.65 56.46 26.79
CA LEU A 38 -10.40 56.22 25.37
C LEU A 38 -8.93 55.85 25.12
N THR A 39 -8.00 56.51 25.81
CA THR A 39 -6.57 56.19 25.72
C THR A 39 -6.30 54.79 26.25
N LYS A 40 -6.91 54.42 27.38
CA LYS A 40 -6.79 53.10 27.99
C LYS A 40 -7.41 51.99 27.13
N VAL A 41 -8.65 52.17 26.68
CA VAL A 41 -9.37 51.22 25.81
C VAL A 41 -8.65 51.06 24.48
N THR A 42 -8.07 52.13 23.93
CA THR A 42 -7.25 52.05 22.70
C THR A 42 -5.98 51.22 22.92
N ALA A 43 -5.31 51.38 24.06
CA ALA A 43 -4.14 50.57 24.41
C ALA A 43 -4.51 49.09 24.62
N ASP A 44 -5.58 48.81 25.35
CA ASP A 44 -6.09 47.47 25.58
C ASP A 44 -6.57 46.79 24.30
N TRP A 45 -7.24 47.53 23.40
CA TRP A 45 -7.62 47.06 22.08
C TRP A 45 -6.40 46.68 21.24
N LYS A 46 -5.38 47.55 21.16
CA LYS A 46 -4.13 47.25 20.41
C LYS A 46 -3.49 45.96 20.92
N LYS A 47 -3.44 45.76 22.25
CA LYS A 47 -2.91 44.55 22.87
C LYS A 47 -3.76 43.31 22.53
N ALA A 48 -5.08 43.40 22.67
CA ALA A 48 -5.99 42.30 22.36
C ALA A 48 -5.97 41.93 20.87
N SER A 49 -5.89 42.91 19.99
CA SER A 49 -5.76 42.73 18.54
C SER A 49 -4.46 42.02 18.19
N ALA A 50 -3.32 42.44 18.75
CA ALA A 50 -2.04 41.77 18.56
C ALA A 50 -2.06 40.30 19.03
N ILE A 51 -2.70 40.01 20.18
CA ILE A 51 -2.89 38.64 20.66
C ILE A 51 -3.75 37.82 19.69
N ALA A 52 -4.84 38.39 19.18
CA ALA A 52 -5.70 37.72 18.20
C ALA A 52 -4.93 37.39 16.92
N THR A 53 -4.12 38.32 16.39
CA THR A 53 -3.27 38.08 15.21
C THR A 53 -2.22 37.00 15.48
N CYS A 54 -1.58 37.01 16.64
CA CYS A 54 -0.61 35.98 17.02
C CYS A 54 -1.26 34.59 17.07
N LYS A 55 -2.44 34.48 17.69
CA LYS A 55 -3.22 33.23 17.74
C LYS A 55 -3.72 32.79 16.37
N GLU A 56 -4.03 33.72 15.49
CA GLU A 56 -4.42 33.42 14.11
C GLU A 56 -3.27 32.79 13.33
N ASN A 57 -2.06 33.33 13.48
CA ASN A 57 -0.85 32.75 12.89
C ASN A 57 -0.54 31.36 13.46
N GLU A 58 -0.61 31.18 14.78
CA GLU A 58 -0.43 29.87 15.43
C GLU A 58 -1.43 28.84 14.90
N TYR A 59 -2.71 29.20 14.83
CA TYR A 59 -3.76 28.35 14.29
C TYR A 59 -3.50 27.99 12.81
N ASN A 60 -3.20 28.97 11.97
CA ASN A 60 -2.97 28.74 10.54
C ASN A 60 -1.76 27.82 10.29
N ASN A 61 -0.69 27.99 11.06
CA ASN A 61 0.48 27.12 10.99
C ASN A 61 0.14 25.67 11.40
N ALA A 62 -0.54 25.50 12.54
CA ALA A 62 -0.97 24.18 13.01
C ALA A 62 -1.95 23.50 12.03
N TRP A 63 -2.87 24.27 11.44
CA TRP A 63 -3.82 23.78 10.45
C TRP A 63 -3.14 23.31 9.15
N SER A 64 -2.17 24.09 8.66
CA SER A 64 -1.37 23.74 7.49
C SER A 64 -0.62 22.42 7.73
N TRP A 65 0.05 22.32 8.89
CA TRP A 65 0.77 21.11 9.28
C TRP A 65 -0.15 19.89 9.42
N TYR A 66 -1.29 20.02 10.09
CA TYR A 66 -2.30 18.96 10.18
C TYR A 66 -2.78 18.50 8.80
N THR A 67 -3.06 19.44 7.90
CA THR A 67 -3.54 19.12 6.54
C THR A 67 -2.51 18.32 5.78
N MET A 68 -1.22 18.66 5.92
CA MET A 68 -0.13 17.92 5.31
C MET A 68 0.01 16.51 5.90
N LEU A 69 0.01 16.37 7.24
CA LEU A 69 0.05 15.06 7.91
C LEU A 69 -1.13 14.17 7.53
N LYS A 70 -2.32 14.75 7.42
CA LYS A 70 -3.53 14.05 6.96
C LYS A 70 -3.36 13.55 5.52
N GLY A 71 -2.82 14.39 4.63
CA GLY A 71 -2.51 14.00 3.27
C GLY A 71 -1.55 12.82 3.22
N TRP A 72 -0.44 12.90 3.95
CA TRP A 72 0.52 11.79 4.05
C TRP A 72 -0.15 10.52 4.54
N CYS A 73 -0.87 10.55 5.67
CA CYS A 73 -1.57 9.36 6.18
C CYS A 73 -2.53 8.76 5.14
N SER A 74 -3.23 9.59 4.38
CA SER A 74 -4.14 9.13 3.32
C SER A 74 -3.41 8.47 2.14
N ASP A 75 -2.24 9.00 1.76
CA ASP A 75 -1.42 8.40 0.70
C ASP A 75 -0.84 7.06 1.16
N TRP A 76 -0.44 6.98 2.43
CA TRP A 76 0.07 5.75 3.05
C TRP A 76 -1.01 4.68 3.18
N GLU A 77 -2.23 5.02 3.64
CA GLU A 77 -3.36 4.08 3.70
C GLU A 77 -3.68 3.50 2.31
N GLN A 78 -3.61 4.30 1.25
CA GLN A 78 -3.78 3.82 -0.12
C GLN A 78 -2.64 2.90 -0.58
N ALA A 79 -1.40 3.21 -0.20
CA ALA A 79 -0.24 2.38 -0.52
C ALA A 79 -0.30 1.03 0.19
N ASP A 80 -0.72 1.03 1.46
CA ASP A 80 -0.94 -0.18 2.26
C ASP A 80 -2.02 -1.07 1.63
N ASP A 81 -3.19 -0.51 1.31
CA ASP A 81 -4.28 -1.21 0.61
C ASP A 81 -3.83 -1.85 -0.72
N LEU A 82 -2.94 -1.16 -1.46
CA LEU A 82 -2.40 -1.69 -2.72
C LEU A 82 -1.43 -2.84 -2.48
N ALA A 83 -0.55 -2.71 -1.49
CA ALA A 83 0.37 -3.76 -1.14
C ALA A 83 -0.34 -5.01 -0.63
N ASP A 84 -1.36 -4.83 0.19
CA ASP A 84 -2.22 -5.91 0.68
C ASP A 84 -2.87 -6.67 -0.48
N LYS A 85 -3.36 -5.96 -1.50
CA LYS A 85 -3.90 -6.56 -2.72
C LYS A 85 -2.84 -7.33 -3.51
N ILE A 86 -1.62 -6.79 -3.62
CA ILE A 86 -0.51 -7.47 -4.31
C ILE A 86 -0.14 -8.75 -3.56
N CYS A 87 0.02 -8.69 -2.24
CA CYS A 87 0.35 -9.85 -1.43
C CYS A 87 -0.70 -10.96 -1.52
N ARG A 88 -1.99 -10.60 -1.42
CA ARG A 88 -3.09 -11.57 -1.63
C ARG A 88 -3.10 -12.16 -3.04
N ALA A 89 -2.86 -11.33 -4.05
CA ALA A 89 -2.80 -11.79 -5.44
C ALA A 89 -1.64 -12.77 -5.65
N LEU A 90 -0.45 -12.45 -5.13
CA LEU A 90 0.73 -13.32 -5.16
C LEU A 90 0.44 -14.67 -4.48
N GLU A 91 -0.16 -14.64 -3.29
CA GLU A 91 -0.50 -15.86 -2.55
C GLU A 91 -1.48 -16.76 -3.33
N ILE A 92 -2.54 -16.17 -3.89
CA ILE A 92 -3.51 -16.90 -4.72
C ILE A 92 -2.84 -17.47 -5.97
N PHE A 93 -1.95 -16.71 -6.60
CA PHE A 93 -1.27 -17.12 -7.82
C PHE A 93 -0.29 -18.26 -7.55
N ILE A 94 0.52 -18.16 -6.48
CA ILE A 94 1.42 -19.22 -6.03
C ILE A 94 0.63 -20.50 -5.73
N LYS A 95 -0.49 -20.40 -5.00
CA LYS A 95 -1.37 -21.55 -4.74
C LYS A 95 -1.95 -22.18 -6.02
N HIS A 96 -2.25 -21.39 -7.04
CA HIS A 96 -2.67 -21.91 -8.33
C HIS A 96 -1.53 -22.60 -9.06
N LEU A 97 -0.33 -22.01 -9.04
CA LEU A 97 0.86 -22.61 -9.61
C LEU A 97 1.19 -23.95 -8.96
N ASP A 98 1.06 -24.10 -7.64
CA ASP A 98 1.25 -25.39 -6.97
C ASP A 98 0.35 -26.48 -7.54
N LYS A 99 -0.92 -26.16 -7.79
CA LYS A 99 -1.87 -27.08 -8.42
C LYS A 99 -1.48 -27.39 -9.85
N VAL A 100 -1.12 -26.38 -10.64
CA VAL A 100 -0.65 -26.56 -12.03
C VAL A 100 0.57 -27.47 -12.03
N CYS A 101 1.54 -27.24 -11.15
CA CYS A 101 2.75 -28.05 -11.06
C CYS A 101 2.49 -29.50 -10.70
N LEU A 102 1.60 -29.75 -9.73
CA LEU A 102 1.17 -31.11 -9.40
C LEU A 102 0.51 -31.82 -10.59
N VAL A 103 -0.31 -31.10 -11.37
CA VAL A 103 -0.98 -31.65 -12.56
C VAL A 103 0.03 -31.89 -13.68
N THR A 104 0.96 -30.96 -13.91
CA THR A 104 2.05 -31.09 -14.89
C THR A 104 2.92 -32.30 -14.58
N GLU A 105 3.35 -32.49 -13.33
CA GLU A 105 4.15 -33.65 -12.94
C GLU A 105 3.44 -34.98 -13.21
N LYS A 106 2.14 -35.06 -12.90
CA LYS A 106 1.31 -36.24 -13.19
C LYS A 106 1.16 -36.47 -14.70
N THR A 107 1.03 -35.39 -15.46
CA THR A 107 0.91 -35.44 -16.92
C THR A 107 2.21 -35.95 -17.54
N ASN A 108 3.37 -35.47 -17.09
CA ASN A 108 4.69 -35.94 -17.54
C ASN A 108 4.81 -37.45 -17.33
N LYS A 109 4.52 -37.93 -16.11
CA LYS A 109 4.53 -39.38 -15.80
C LYS A 109 3.57 -40.18 -16.68
N ALA A 110 2.38 -39.67 -16.96
CA ALA A 110 1.42 -40.36 -17.83
C ALA A 110 1.92 -40.47 -19.28
N ILE A 111 2.55 -39.42 -19.81
CA ILE A 111 3.13 -39.43 -21.16
C ILE A 111 4.35 -40.37 -21.22
N GLU A 112 5.19 -40.40 -20.19
CA GLU A 112 6.31 -41.36 -20.09
C GLU A 112 5.83 -42.82 -20.09
N ILE A 113 4.77 -43.13 -19.34
CA ILE A 113 4.15 -44.45 -19.34
C ILE A 113 3.63 -44.78 -20.74
N LEU A 114 2.93 -43.85 -21.39
CA LEU A 114 2.43 -44.03 -22.75
C LEU A 114 3.57 -44.29 -23.74
N PHE A 115 4.67 -43.53 -23.66
CA PHE A 115 5.87 -43.75 -24.46
C PHE A 115 6.43 -45.16 -24.27
N CYS A 116 6.53 -45.63 -23.01
CA CYS A 116 7.01 -46.97 -22.70
C CYS A 116 6.08 -48.06 -23.26
N MET A 117 4.76 -47.86 -23.18
CA MET A 117 3.77 -48.78 -23.75
C MET A 117 3.86 -48.85 -25.28
N ILE A 118 4.03 -47.71 -25.94
CA ILE A 118 4.19 -47.65 -27.40
C ILE A 118 5.49 -48.34 -27.83
N ARG A 119 6.59 -48.09 -27.10
CA ARG A 119 7.86 -48.75 -27.35
C ARG A 119 7.75 -50.27 -27.19
N ASP A 120 7.14 -50.75 -26.11
CA ASP A 120 6.93 -52.18 -25.88
C ASP A 120 6.05 -52.83 -26.96
N LEU A 121 4.97 -52.14 -27.38
CA LEU A 121 4.12 -52.59 -28.49
C LEU A 121 4.95 -52.82 -29.75
N TYR A 122 5.76 -51.83 -30.16
CA TYR A 122 6.55 -51.95 -31.38
C TYR A 122 7.68 -52.98 -31.28
N LEU A 123 8.30 -53.16 -30.11
CA LEU A 123 9.24 -54.26 -29.88
C LEU A 123 8.58 -55.63 -30.12
N ARG A 124 7.35 -55.83 -29.61
CA ARG A 124 6.59 -57.07 -29.83
C ARG A 124 6.19 -57.25 -31.29
N VAL A 125 5.80 -56.17 -31.97
CA VAL A 125 5.47 -56.17 -33.41
C VAL A 125 6.69 -56.52 -34.25
N ASP A 126 7.87 -56.00 -33.90
CA ASP A 126 9.12 -56.32 -34.60
C ASP A 126 9.52 -57.79 -34.41
N CYS A 127 9.38 -58.34 -33.19
CA CYS A 127 9.56 -59.79 -32.96
C CYS A 127 8.58 -60.63 -33.79
N LEU A 128 7.31 -60.22 -33.83
CA LEU A 128 6.28 -60.91 -34.59
C LEU A 128 6.55 -60.88 -36.10
N LYS A 129 7.14 -59.78 -36.60
CA LYS A 129 7.58 -59.66 -37.99
C LYS A 129 8.73 -60.60 -38.29
N GLN A 130 9.69 -60.72 -37.37
CA GLN A 130 10.79 -61.67 -37.51
C GLN A 130 10.28 -63.12 -37.56
N ASP A 131 9.38 -63.50 -36.65
CA ASP A 131 8.78 -64.84 -36.64
C ASP A 131 7.97 -65.12 -37.94
N TYR A 132 7.24 -64.11 -38.42
CA TYR A 132 6.53 -64.18 -39.70
C TYR A 132 7.48 -64.40 -40.88
N ASP A 133 8.55 -63.61 -40.97
CA ASP A 133 9.52 -63.68 -42.07
C ASP A 133 10.26 -65.03 -42.07
N ASP A 134 10.57 -65.57 -40.90
CA ASP A 134 11.20 -66.88 -40.75
C ASP A 134 10.25 -68.03 -41.12
N LEU A 135 8.97 -67.96 -40.71
CA LEU A 135 7.94 -68.89 -41.17
C LEU A 135 7.78 -68.86 -42.69
N TYR A 136 7.76 -67.66 -43.29
CA TYR A 136 7.63 -67.49 -44.74
C TYR A 136 8.82 -68.12 -45.48
N LYS A 137 10.05 -67.93 -44.98
CA LYS A 137 11.25 -68.60 -45.50
C LYS A 137 11.14 -70.12 -45.40
N CYS A 138 10.74 -70.65 -44.24
CA CYS A 138 10.58 -72.10 -44.05
C CYS A 138 9.60 -72.72 -45.04
N ILE A 139 8.43 -72.09 -45.25
CA ILE A 139 7.43 -72.54 -46.23
C ILE A 139 8.03 -72.58 -47.64
N ASN A 140 8.77 -71.54 -48.03
CA ASN A 140 9.43 -71.48 -49.33
C ASN A 140 10.54 -72.55 -49.49
N CYS A 141 11.25 -72.90 -48.41
CA CYS A 141 12.29 -73.93 -48.42
C CYS A 141 11.73 -75.36 -48.55
N LEU A 142 10.57 -75.65 -47.96
CA LEU A 142 9.99 -76.99 -47.94
C LEU A 142 9.49 -77.47 -49.32
N LYS A 143 9.20 -76.55 -50.26
CA LYS A 143 8.72 -76.85 -51.62
C LYS A 143 7.54 -77.87 -51.68
N SER A 144 6.75 -77.98 -50.61
CA SER A 144 5.61 -78.90 -50.55
C SER A 144 4.43 -78.33 -51.35
N PRO A 145 3.80 -79.08 -52.27
CA PRO A 145 2.66 -78.62 -53.06
C PRO A 145 1.44 -78.23 -52.21
N GLU A 146 1.27 -78.89 -51.06
CA GLU A 146 0.15 -78.68 -50.14
C GLU A 146 0.26 -77.35 -49.39
N LEU A 147 1.49 -76.96 -49.03
CA LEU A 147 1.81 -75.66 -48.42
C LEU A 147 1.89 -74.53 -49.44
N SER A 148 2.05 -74.89 -50.72
CA SER A 148 2.04 -73.97 -51.86
C SER A 148 0.63 -73.69 -52.38
N GLY A 149 -0.39 -74.37 -51.85
CA GLY A 149 -1.79 -74.13 -52.17
C GLY A 149 -2.26 -72.74 -51.75
N ASN A 150 -3.17 -72.16 -52.53
CA ASN A 150 -3.60 -70.76 -52.39
C ASN A 150 -4.11 -70.39 -50.97
N GLY A 151 -4.68 -71.32 -50.20
CA GLY A 151 -5.31 -71.00 -48.91
C GLY A 151 -4.35 -70.47 -47.83
N LEU A 152 -3.32 -71.24 -47.48
CA LEU A 152 -2.38 -70.88 -46.40
C LEU A 152 -1.52 -69.67 -46.78
N LYS A 153 -1.03 -69.65 -48.02
CA LYS A 153 -0.19 -68.57 -48.53
C LYS A 153 -0.92 -67.24 -48.59
N THR A 154 -2.15 -67.22 -49.11
CA THR A 154 -2.98 -66.00 -49.13
C THR A 154 -3.32 -65.51 -47.71
N CYS A 155 -3.54 -66.42 -46.76
CA CYS A 155 -3.73 -66.02 -45.36
C CYS A 155 -2.50 -65.34 -44.76
N LEU A 156 -1.30 -65.89 -45.03
CA LEU A 156 -0.04 -65.31 -44.59
C LEU A 156 0.24 -63.96 -45.27
N ASP A 157 0.03 -63.85 -46.57
CA ASP A 157 0.22 -62.59 -47.30
C ASP A 157 -0.71 -61.49 -46.74
N ASN A 158 -1.98 -61.81 -46.46
CA ASN A 158 -2.93 -60.90 -45.81
C ASN A 158 -2.49 -60.49 -44.39
N TYR A 159 -1.92 -61.42 -43.63
CA TYR A 159 -1.39 -61.15 -42.30
C TYR A 159 -0.16 -60.24 -42.37
N GLY A 160 0.78 -60.53 -43.29
CA GLY A 160 1.97 -59.71 -43.53
C GLY A 160 1.62 -58.28 -43.92
N ALA A 161 0.65 -58.09 -44.81
CA ALA A 161 0.19 -56.76 -45.21
C ALA A 161 -0.37 -55.94 -44.02
N LYS A 162 -1.11 -56.59 -43.10
CA LYS A 162 -1.59 -55.94 -41.87
C LYS A 162 -0.45 -55.62 -40.90
N LEU A 163 0.53 -56.51 -40.80
CA LEU A 163 1.69 -56.32 -39.94
C LEU A 163 2.54 -55.14 -40.43
N ASP A 164 2.80 -55.07 -41.75
CA ASP A 164 3.52 -53.97 -42.37
C ASP A 164 2.76 -52.64 -42.20
N ALA A 165 1.43 -52.66 -42.31
CA ALA A 165 0.60 -51.48 -42.04
C ALA A 165 0.74 -50.98 -40.59
N VAL A 166 0.80 -51.89 -39.60
CA VAL A 166 1.05 -51.50 -38.19
C VAL A 166 2.46 -50.94 -38.04
N ILE A 167 3.49 -51.59 -38.60
CA ILE A 167 4.88 -51.12 -38.53
C ILE A 167 5.03 -49.72 -39.14
N ALA A 168 4.35 -49.44 -40.25
CA ALA A 168 4.38 -48.15 -40.93
C ALA A 168 3.87 -46.98 -40.05
N THR A 169 3.06 -47.27 -39.01
CA THR A 169 2.57 -46.23 -38.07
C THR A 169 3.58 -45.86 -36.99
N ARG A 170 4.67 -46.61 -36.84
CA ARG A 170 5.63 -46.49 -35.74
C ARG A 170 6.24 -45.11 -35.59
N ASP A 171 6.86 -44.62 -36.66
CA ASP A 171 7.67 -43.40 -36.57
C ASP A 171 6.80 -42.17 -36.33
N ASP A 172 5.59 -42.15 -36.90
CA ASP A 172 4.59 -41.10 -36.65
C ASP A 172 4.09 -41.11 -35.20
N LEU A 173 3.74 -42.28 -34.66
CA LEU A 173 3.28 -42.41 -33.26
C LEU A 173 4.38 -42.07 -32.26
N ILE A 174 5.59 -42.59 -32.46
CA ILE A 174 6.76 -42.26 -31.62
C ILE A 174 7.06 -40.75 -31.71
N GLY A 175 7.08 -40.18 -32.91
CA GLY A 175 7.33 -38.75 -33.12
C GLY A 175 6.34 -37.87 -32.35
N LYS A 176 5.04 -38.19 -32.41
CA LYS A 176 4.00 -37.47 -31.67
C LYS A 176 4.18 -37.55 -30.15
N VAL A 177 4.55 -38.71 -29.62
CA VAL A 177 4.74 -38.88 -28.17
C VAL A 177 6.02 -38.18 -27.68
N VAL A 178 7.09 -38.19 -28.48
CA VAL A 178 8.31 -37.42 -28.16
C VAL A 178 8.03 -35.92 -28.13
N ILE A 179 7.25 -35.39 -29.08
CA ILE A 179 6.82 -33.99 -29.05
C ILE A 179 6.02 -33.70 -27.78
N ALA A 180 5.08 -34.59 -27.42
CA ALA A 180 4.29 -34.44 -26.20
C ALA A 180 5.17 -34.44 -24.94
N LEU A 181 6.19 -35.31 -24.86
CA LEU A 181 7.16 -35.33 -23.76
C LEU A 181 7.92 -34.01 -23.66
N ASN A 182 8.48 -33.51 -24.77
CA ASN A 182 9.24 -32.26 -24.77
C ASN A 182 8.40 -31.08 -24.29
N LEU A 183 7.17 -30.93 -24.79
CA LEU A 183 6.26 -29.87 -24.36
C LEU A 183 5.92 -29.96 -22.86
N ALA A 184 5.80 -31.17 -22.33
CA ALA A 184 5.44 -31.41 -20.94
C ALA A 184 6.63 -31.15 -19.99
N PHE A 185 7.86 -31.46 -20.42
CA PHE A 185 9.09 -31.04 -19.72
C PHE A 185 9.29 -29.53 -19.77
N ASP A 186 9.17 -28.90 -20.94
CA ASP A 186 9.29 -27.43 -21.06
C ASP A 186 8.30 -26.71 -20.15
N LEU A 187 7.06 -27.19 -20.05
CA LEU A 187 6.06 -26.64 -19.16
C LEU A 187 6.45 -26.78 -17.68
N HIS A 188 7.04 -27.92 -17.30
CA HIS A 188 7.51 -28.16 -15.95
C HIS A 188 8.66 -27.23 -15.59
N ASP A 189 9.69 -27.17 -16.44
CA ASP A 189 10.91 -26.41 -16.18
C ASP A 189 10.62 -24.90 -16.08
N ASN A 190 9.79 -24.36 -16.99
CA ASN A 190 9.52 -22.92 -17.02
C ASN A 190 8.55 -22.45 -15.94
N ILE A 191 7.68 -23.33 -15.43
CA ILE A 191 6.62 -22.94 -14.49
C ILE A 191 6.94 -23.39 -13.06
N CYS A 192 7.48 -24.60 -12.90
CA CYS A 192 7.45 -25.34 -11.64
C CYS A 192 8.79 -25.55 -10.98
N ASP A 193 9.86 -25.64 -11.75
CA ASP A 193 11.21 -25.86 -11.24
C ASP A 193 11.74 -24.69 -10.42
N ASP A 194 12.85 -24.94 -9.73
CA ASP A 194 13.55 -24.00 -8.82
C ASP A 194 13.97 -22.68 -9.50
N TYR A 195 13.97 -22.62 -10.84
CA TYR A 195 14.25 -21.42 -11.64
C TYR A 195 13.06 -20.97 -12.51
N GLY A 196 11.90 -21.62 -12.37
CA GLY A 196 10.68 -21.29 -13.10
C GLY A 196 9.87 -20.17 -12.44
N LEU A 197 8.73 -19.82 -13.05
CA LEU A 197 7.82 -18.76 -12.60
C LEU A 197 7.44 -18.88 -11.11
N LYS A 198 7.25 -20.11 -10.61
CA LYS A 198 6.95 -20.36 -9.20
C LYS A 198 8.04 -19.81 -8.27
N SER A 199 9.32 -19.99 -8.61
CA SER A 199 10.45 -19.52 -7.81
C SER A 199 10.52 -18.00 -7.77
N GLU A 200 10.34 -17.34 -8.93
CA GLU A 200 10.33 -15.88 -9.01
C GLU A 200 9.20 -15.25 -8.17
N LEU A 201 8.02 -15.88 -8.16
CA LEU A 201 6.89 -15.39 -7.36
C LEU A 201 7.08 -15.61 -5.86
N ILE A 202 7.72 -16.71 -5.45
CA ILE A 202 8.14 -16.92 -4.06
C ILE A 202 9.18 -15.86 -3.66
N TYR A 203 10.13 -15.57 -4.53
CA TYR A 203 11.11 -14.51 -4.31
C TYR A 203 10.43 -13.15 -4.12
N TRP A 204 9.47 -12.77 -4.97
CA TRP A 204 8.71 -11.53 -4.81
C TRP A 204 7.89 -11.52 -3.52
N ARG A 205 7.21 -12.63 -3.17
CA ARG A 205 6.49 -12.77 -1.89
C ARG A 205 7.40 -12.48 -0.70
N ASN A 206 8.64 -12.97 -0.74
CA ASN A 206 9.62 -12.77 0.33
C ASN A 206 10.16 -11.33 0.37
N ILE A 207 10.49 -10.72 -0.78
CA ILE A 207 10.91 -9.31 -0.84
C ILE A 207 9.82 -8.40 -0.26
N PHE A 208 8.58 -8.65 -0.65
CA PHE A 208 7.45 -7.88 -0.18
C PHE A 208 7.04 -8.23 1.25
N HIS A 209 7.68 -9.19 1.94
CA HIS A 209 7.33 -9.59 3.31
C HIS A 209 5.82 -9.89 3.47
N CYS A 210 5.21 -10.51 2.45
CA CYS A 210 3.77 -10.76 2.42
C CYS A 210 3.27 -11.77 3.48
N GLU A 211 4.17 -12.43 4.19
CA GLU A 211 3.86 -13.15 5.43
C GLU A 211 3.84 -12.12 6.55
N GLY A 212 2.64 -11.63 6.89
CA GLY A 212 2.46 -10.85 8.12
C GLY A 212 3.07 -11.62 9.28
N CYS A 213 3.79 -10.92 10.17
CA CYS A 213 4.61 -11.49 11.24
C CYS A 213 3.99 -12.75 11.86
N GLU A 214 4.36 -13.92 11.37
CA GLU A 214 4.31 -15.11 12.18
C GLU A 214 5.36 -14.86 13.26
N GLU A 215 4.89 -14.75 14.50
CA GLU A 215 5.74 -14.72 15.69
C GLU A 215 6.85 -15.74 15.48
N GLU A 216 8.10 -15.29 15.63
CA GLU A 216 9.28 -16.13 15.57
C GLU A 216 9.06 -17.38 16.45
N GLU A 217 8.65 -18.49 15.84
CA GLU A 217 8.78 -19.80 16.44
C GLU A 217 10.28 -20.08 16.51
N GLN A 218 10.84 -19.75 17.68
CA GLN A 218 12.13 -20.22 18.16
C GLN A 218 12.24 -21.73 17.86
N GLY A 219 13.03 -22.11 16.84
CA GLY A 219 12.89 -23.47 16.35
C GLY A 219 13.97 -24.07 15.44
N GLY A 220 15.19 -23.52 15.37
CA GLY A 220 16.39 -24.32 15.10
C GLY A 220 16.67 -24.84 13.67
N ASN A 221 17.73 -24.28 13.11
CA ASN A 221 18.87 -25.01 12.52
C ASN A 221 18.74 -25.63 11.11
N LYS A 222 19.35 -24.95 10.12
CA LYS A 222 20.22 -25.45 9.02
C LYS A 222 20.29 -24.36 7.93
N GLY A 223 21.41 -23.87 7.42
CA GLY A 223 22.82 -24.21 7.58
C GLY A 223 23.68 -23.14 6.88
N LYS A 224 24.91 -23.00 7.39
CA LYS A 224 25.96 -22.08 6.94
C LYS A 224 26.42 -22.32 5.48
N LYS A 225 26.68 -21.25 4.73
CA LYS A 225 27.92 -20.99 3.95
C LYS A 225 28.07 -19.46 3.84
N ALA A 226 28.95 -18.82 4.62
CA ALA A 226 30.40 -18.64 4.42
C ALA A 226 30.74 -17.70 3.25
N GLY A 227 31.29 -16.53 3.59
CA GLY A 227 31.87 -15.57 2.65
C GLY A 227 32.20 -14.24 3.31
N GLY A 228 33.16 -14.23 4.23
CA GLY A 228 33.67 -13.00 4.83
C GLY A 228 34.74 -12.34 3.95
N TYR A 229 34.75 -11.00 3.94
CA TYR A 229 35.94 -10.19 3.69
C TYR A 229 35.87 -8.95 4.60
N HIS A 230 36.79 -8.86 5.55
CA HIS A 230 37.15 -7.65 6.27
C HIS A 230 38.37 -7.03 5.57
N ASN A 231 38.33 -5.72 5.24
CA ASN A 231 39.23 -4.70 5.82
C ASN A 231 39.29 -3.38 5.01
N HIS A 232 39.41 -2.29 5.81
CA HIS A 232 39.74 -0.88 5.50
C HIS A 232 38.61 -0.10 4.78
N ASP A 233 38.18 1.08 5.24
CA ASP A 233 38.99 2.26 5.54
C ASP A 233 38.22 3.30 6.38
N GLU A 234 38.99 4.24 6.90
CA GLU A 234 38.60 5.35 7.77
C GLU A 234 37.72 6.42 7.07
N GLY A 235 36.89 7.11 7.87
CA GLY A 235 36.60 8.53 7.66
C GLY A 235 35.68 8.91 6.51
N GLY A 236 34.38 8.68 6.68
CA GLY A 236 33.34 9.36 5.91
C GLY A 236 32.02 9.27 6.66
N GLU A 237 31.56 10.40 7.22
CA GLU A 237 30.15 10.58 7.55
C GLU A 237 29.33 10.58 6.24
N ASP A 238 29.16 9.41 5.64
CA ASP A 238 28.13 9.23 4.63
C ASP A 238 26.82 9.01 5.37
N ASN A 239 26.14 10.12 5.66
CA ASN A 239 24.70 10.18 5.85
C ASN A 239 23.99 9.70 4.57
N CYS A 240 24.07 8.39 4.32
CA CYS A 240 23.09 7.64 3.57
C CYS A 240 22.34 6.77 4.58
N GLU A 241 21.59 7.43 5.48
CA GLU A 241 20.45 6.77 6.12
C GLU A 241 19.44 6.48 5.01
N LEU A 242 19.65 5.36 4.30
CA LEU A 242 18.61 4.75 3.49
C LEU A 242 17.43 4.49 4.45
N LYS A 243 16.37 5.24 4.14
CA LYS A 243 15.01 5.27 4.70
C LYS A 243 14.56 3.96 5.36
N PRO A 244 13.60 4.03 6.30
CA PRO A 244 12.99 2.84 6.90
C PRO A 244 12.64 1.84 5.81
N MET A 245 13.14 0.62 5.98
CA MET A 245 12.80 -0.52 5.16
C MET A 245 11.33 -0.81 5.45
N ILE A 246 10.45 -0.39 4.54
CA ILE A 246 9.01 -0.57 4.69
C ILE A 246 8.75 -2.07 4.78
N THR A 247 8.30 -2.52 5.94
CA THR A 247 7.77 -3.86 6.13
C THR A 247 6.31 -3.83 5.71
N PHE A 248 5.88 -4.78 4.91
CA PHE A 248 4.46 -4.93 4.59
C PHE A 248 3.84 -5.97 5.54
N PRO A 249 2.57 -5.78 5.94
CA PRO A 249 1.71 -4.63 5.67
C PRO A 249 2.24 -3.36 6.38
N ILE A 250 2.12 -2.20 5.71
CA ILE A 250 2.73 -0.93 6.12
C ILE A 250 2.14 -0.44 7.45
N ASP A 251 0.90 -0.84 7.75
CA ASP A 251 0.19 -0.46 8.97
C ASP A 251 0.88 -0.94 10.27
N GLN A 252 1.77 -1.93 10.19
CA GLN A 252 2.56 -2.44 11.31
C GLN A 252 3.87 -1.67 11.53
N ASP A 253 4.24 -0.76 10.61
CA ASP A 253 5.48 -0.02 10.70
C ASP A 253 5.45 1.03 11.82
N SER A 254 6.47 1.00 12.70
CA SER A 254 6.58 1.89 13.85
C SER A 254 6.63 3.38 13.48
N TYR A 255 7.15 3.72 12.30
CA TYR A 255 7.15 5.08 11.76
C TYR A 255 5.73 5.52 11.42
N PHE A 256 4.93 4.64 10.82
CA PHE A 256 3.56 4.93 10.44
C PHE A 256 2.66 5.12 11.67
N ILE A 257 2.82 4.27 12.69
CA ILE A 257 2.10 4.43 13.97
C ILE A 257 2.41 5.81 14.57
N LYS A 258 3.69 6.20 14.64
CA LYS A 258 4.09 7.52 15.14
C LYS A 258 3.53 8.67 14.29
N LEU A 259 3.47 8.51 12.97
CA LEU A 259 2.91 9.54 12.08
C LEU A 259 1.41 9.73 12.33
N LYS A 260 0.68 8.63 12.55
CA LYS A 260 -0.74 8.63 12.88
C LYS A 260 -1.00 9.31 14.22
N ASP A 261 -0.20 9.00 15.23
CA ASP A 261 -0.25 9.65 16.54
C ASP A 261 0.01 11.16 16.41
N HIS A 262 1.05 11.55 15.67
CA HIS A 262 1.38 12.95 15.46
C HIS A 262 0.28 13.74 14.72
N ARG A 263 -0.40 13.08 13.76
CA ARG A 263 -1.58 13.65 13.09
C ARG A 263 -2.71 13.89 14.09
N ASP A 264 -2.99 12.94 14.97
CA ASP A 264 -4.09 13.01 15.93
C ASP A 264 -3.80 14.03 17.06
N ASP A 265 -2.56 14.14 17.50
CA ASP A 265 -2.09 15.17 18.41
C ASP A 265 -2.21 16.56 17.78
N THR A 266 -1.74 16.73 16.54
CA THR A 266 -1.84 18.01 15.82
C THR A 266 -3.30 18.40 15.60
N LYS A 267 -4.17 17.44 15.28
CA LYS A 267 -5.62 17.66 15.15
C LYS A 267 -6.21 18.21 16.44
N THR A 268 -5.85 17.62 17.57
CA THR A 268 -6.28 18.07 18.90
C THR A 268 -5.79 19.49 19.16
N ARG A 269 -4.52 19.78 18.86
CA ARG A 269 -3.92 21.11 19.03
C ARG A 269 -4.60 22.18 18.17
N VAL A 270 -4.96 21.86 16.93
CA VAL A 270 -5.72 22.73 16.03
C VAL A 270 -7.07 23.10 16.66
N TYR A 271 -7.80 22.13 17.21
CA TYR A 271 -9.09 22.39 17.86
C TYR A 271 -8.96 23.31 19.08
N GLU A 272 -7.90 23.15 19.88
CA GLU A 272 -7.61 24.04 21.01
C GLU A 272 -7.27 25.46 20.55
N LEU A 273 -6.34 25.59 19.60
CA LEU A 273 -5.93 26.88 19.04
C LEU A 273 -7.12 27.61 18.40
N LYS A 274 -8.04 26.88 17.77
CA LYS A 274 -9.27 27.46 17.23
C LYS A 274 -10.14 28.10 18.32
N LYS A 275 -10.33 27.39 19.45
CA LYS A 275 -11.07 27.93 20.61
C LYS A 275 -10.38 29.16 21.21
N GLU A 276 -9.06 29.12 21.35
CA GLU A 276 -8.27 30.26 21.84
C GLU A 276 -8.37 31.47 20.91
N LEU A 277 -8.29 31.23 19.60
CA LEU A 277 -8.42 32.26 18.57
C LEU A 277 -9.80 32.92 18.59
N ASP A 278 -10.87 32.12 18.64
CA ASP A 278 -12.24 32.65 18.66
C ASP A 278 -12.49 33.50 19.92
N LYS A 279 -11.96 33.08 21.08
CA LYS A 279 -11.99 33.87 22.32
C LYS A 279 -11.19 35.17 22.20
N ALA A 280 -9.99 35.13 21.61
CA ALA A 280 -9.14 36.31 21.40
C ALA A 280 -9.78 37.31 20.43
N LYS A 281 -10.34 36.83 19.31
CA LYS A 281 -11.08 37.64 18.34
C LYS A 281 -12.33 38.28 18.95
N SER A 282 -13.10 37.53 19.75
CA SER A 282 -14.25 38.08 20.48
C SER A 282 -13.85 39.21 21.42
N LYS A 283 -12.76 39.05 22.20
CA LYS A 283 -12.25 40.09 23.09
C LYS A 283 -11.77 41.34 22.31
N ALA A 284 -11.04 41.14 21.22
CA ALA A 284 -10.58 42.24 20.38
C ALA A 284 -11.77 43.01 19.75
N ALA A 285 -12.80 42.30 19.28
CA ALA A 285 -14.01 42.90 18.73
C ALA A 285 -14.81 43.70 19.79
N ALA A 286 -14.95 43.17 21.01
CA ALA A 286 -15.62 43.89 22.10
C ALA A 286 -14.90 45.19 22.46
N LEU A 287 -13.57 45.16 22.53
CA LEU A 287 -12.76 46.36 22.80
C LEU A 287 -12.78 47.35 21.64
N GLN A 288 -12.87 46.87 20.39
CA GLN A 288 -13.04 47.72 19.22
C GLN A 288 -14.39 48.46 19.27
N ALA A 289 -15.48 47.75 19.59
CA ALA A 289 -16.80 48.36 19.74
C ALA A 289 -16.83 49.41 20.87
N CYS A 290 -16.19 49.13 22.01
CA CYS A 290 -16.06 50.08 23.11
C CYS A 290 -15.25 51.33 22.72
N LYS A 291 -14.13 51.13 22.00
CA LYS A 291 -13.33 52.22 21.45
C LYS A 291 -14.14 53.09 20.49
N ASP A 292 -14.88 52.48 19.57
CA ASP A 292 -15.68 53.20 18.57
C ASP A 292 -16.81 53.99 19.26
N SER A 293 -17.48 53.39 20.24
CA SER A 293 -18.50 54.07 21.06
C SER A 293 -17.95 55.26 21.85
N LEU A 294 -16.81 55.11 22.54
CA LEU A 294 -16.15 56.21 23.25
C LEU A 294 -15.65 57.31 22.29
N THR A 295 -15.16 56.93 21.12
CA THR A 295 -14.73 57.89 20.08
C THR A 295 -15.91 58.72 19.60
N SER A 296 -17.06 58.09 19.33
CA SER A 296 -18.29 58.79 18.96
C SER A 296 -18.81 59.69 20.08
N ALA A 297 -18.76 59.25 21.33
CA ALA A 297 -19.17 60.05 22.49
C ALA A 297 -18.30 61.30 22.67
N VAL A 298 -16.97 61.18 22.59
CA VAL A 298 -16.03 62.31 22.66
C VAL A 298 -16.23 63.29 21.49
N GLN A 299 -16.51 62.80 20.28
CA GLN A 299 -16.77 63.65 19.10
C GLN A 299 -18.10 64.40 19.18
N SER A 300 -19.09 63.87 19.92
CA SER A 300 -20.41 64.49 20.09
C SER A 300 -20.44 65.64 21.12
N LEU A 301 -19.38 65.81 21.91
CA LEU A 301 -19.22 66.91 22.87
C LEU A 301 -18.45 68.08 22.24
N ASP A 302 -18.98 69.30 22.38
CA ASP A 302 -18.32 70.52 21.93
C ASP A 302 -17.15 70.89 22.89
N PRO A 303 -15.89 70.93 22.41
CA PRO A 303 -14.72 71.25 23.26
C PRO A 303 -14.77 72.65 23.88
N SER A 304 -15.65 73.52 23.38
CA SER A 304 -15.84 74.89 23.84
C SER A 304 -16.82 75.01 25.02
N GLY A 305 -17.56 73.94 25.34
CA GLY A 305 -18.41 73.81 26.52
C GLY A 305 -17.70 73.17 27.69
N LYS A 306 -16.45 73.58 28.00
CA LYS A 306 -15.78 73.18 29.24
C LYS A 306 -16.73 73.42 30.40
N CYS A 307 -16.97 72.39 31.21
CA CYS A 307 -17.78 72.44 32.43
C CYS A 307 -17.60 73.81 33.12
N LYS A 308 -18.63 74.66 33.10
CA LYS A 308 -18.62 75.99 33.72
C LYS A 308 -18.99 75.88 35.19
#